data_AF-A0A816GCD7-F1
#
_entry.id   AF-A0A816GCD7-F1
#
_cell.length_a   1.000
_cell.length_b   1.000
_cell.length_c   1.000
_cell.angle_alpha   90.00
_cell.angle_beta   90.00
_cell.angle_gamma   90.00
#
_symmetry.space_group_name_H-M   'P 1'
#
loop_
_entity.id
_entity.type
_entity.pdbx_description
1 polymer ?
#
loop_
_entity_poly.entity_id
_entity_poly.type
_entity_poly.pdbx_seq_one_letter_code
_entity_poly.pdbx_strand_id
1 'polypeptide(L)'
;LAIELIAGESHSAPDFNFFSIDIQLTIEGLNQWERVLYSVYQYLAMLRIEGPKEWIFNEGKNINQMEFQFEEKGQLRYIVSSLAGRTRDYP
;
A
#
# COMPACT_ATOMS: atom_id res chain seq x y z
N LEU A 1 -0.49 2.11 21.71
CA LEU A 1 0.76 2.66 21.10
C LEU A 1 0.46 3.30 19.75
N ALA A 2 -0.28 2.66 18.84
CA ALA A 2 -0.75 3.26 17.58
C ALA A 2 -2.26 3.11 17.41
N ILE A 3 -2.86 3.98 16.59
CA ILE A 3 -4.29 4.05 16.26
C ILE A 3 -4.51 3.57 14.81
N GLU A 4 -3.68 4.06 13.90
CA GLU A 4 -3.71 3.70 12.48
C GLU A 4 -2.29 3.50 11.95
N LEU A 5 -2.15 2.61 10.98
CA LEU A 5 -0.92 2.40 10.23
C LEU A 5 -1.26 2.29 8.76
N ILE A 6 -0.59 3.11 7.96
CA ILE A 6 -0.69 3.11 6.51
C ILE A 6 0.72 2.88 5.98
N ALA A 7 0.88 1.88 5.12
CA ALA A 7 2.14 1.62 4.44
C ALA A 7 1.86 1.47 2.96
N GLY A 8 2.64 2.15 2.13
CA GLY A 8 2.40 2.16 0.71
C GLY A 8 3.57 2.72 -0.08
N GLU A 9 3.59 2.35 -1.36
CA GLU A 9 4.40 3.03 -2.35
C GLU A 9 3.63 4.24 -2.86
N SER A 10 4.32 5.36 -3.03
CA SER A 10 3.80 6.57 -3.63
C SER A 10 4.67 6.93 -4.83
N HIS A 11 4.03 6.99 -5.99
CA HIS A 11 4.65 7.41 -7.22
C HIS A 11 4.77 8.93 -7.21
N SER A 12 6.00 9.45 -7.22
CA SER A 12 6.26 10.89 -7.15
C SER A 12 6.73 11.45 -8.48
N ALA A 13 7.65 10.78 -9.15
CA ALA A 13 8.18 11.17 -10.44
C ALA A 13 8.49 9.93 -11.29
N PRO A 14 8.65 10.06 -12.62
CA PRO A 14 8.97 8.93 -13.50
C PRO A 14 10.22 8.13 -13.08
N ASP A 15 11.17 8.80 -12.43
CA ASP A 15 12.50 8.24 -12.13
C ASP A 15 12.63 7.72 -10.68
N PHE A 16 11.70 8.05 -9.79
CA PHE A 16 11.78 7.60 -8.39
C PHE A 16 10.41 7.48 -7.72
N ASN A 17 10.34 6.50 -6.83
CA ASN A 17 9.18 6.22 -5.98
C ASN A 17 9.59 6.27 -4.51
N PHE A 18 8.64 6.59 -3.65
CA PHE A 18 8.83 6.52 -2.21
C PHE A 18 8.03 5.38 -1.62
N PHE A 19 8.60 4.71 -0.64
CA PHE A 19 7.86 3.81 0.24
C PHE A 19 7.80 4.44 1.62
N SER A 20 6.60 4.80 2.08
CA SER A 20 6.37 5.42 3.38
C SER A 20 5.56 4.51 4.29
N ILE A 21 5.82 4.62 5.59
CA ILE A 21 5.03 3.99 6.66
C ILE A 21 4.60 5.12 7.59
N ASP A 22 3.33 5.47 7.53
CA ASP A 22 2.70 6.50 8.33
C ASP A 22 1.96 5.85 9.50
N ILE A 23 2.33 6.23 10.72
CA ILE A 23 1.77 5.65 11.95
C ILE A 23 1.17 6.76 12.80
N GLN A 24 -0.14 6.67 13.04
CA GLN A 24 -0.82 7.57 13.96
C GLN A 24 -0.64 7.04 15.39
N LEU A 25 0.03 7.82 16.25
CA LEU A 25 0.36 7.42 17.61
C LEU A 25 -0.70 7.86 18.63
N THR A 26 -0.88 7.06 19.69
CA THR A 26 -1.59 7.49 20.90
C THR A 26 -0.69 8.37 21.77
N ILE A 27 -1.24 9.11 22.74
CA ILE A 27 -0.46 9.93 23.69
C ILE A 27 0.62 9.09 24.41
N GLU A 28 0.28 7.86 24.82
CA GLU A 28 1.24 6.92 25.38
C GLU A 28 2.25 6.40 24.36
N GLY A 29 1.83 6.23 23.11
CA GLY A 29 2.70 5.85 22.00
C GLY A 29 3.74 6.90 21.66
N LEU A 30 3.40 8.18 21.81
CA LEU A 30 4.32 9.30 21.63
C LEU A 30 5.45 9.25 22.67
N ASN A 31 5.12 8.93 23.92
CA ASN A 31 6.12 8.77 24.99
C ASN A 31 7.02 7.53 24.82
N GLN A 32 6.64 6.61 23.92
CA GLN A 32 7.37 5.36 23.64
C GLN A 32 7.63 5.16 22.14
N TRP A 33 7.89 6.25 21.41
CA TRP A 33 8.04 6.21 19.95
C TRP A 33 9.17 5.26 19.51
N GLU A 34 10.25 5.14 20.28
CA GLU A 34 11.36 4.20 20.00
C GLU A 34 10.91 2.74 19.95
N ARG A 35 9.97 2.35 20.82
CA ARG A 35 9.42 0.99 20.85
C ARG A 35 8.57 0.71 19.62
N VAL A 36 7.85 1.72 19.12
CA VAL A 36 7.09 1.61 17.87
C VAL A 36 8.04 1.42 16.71
N LEU A 37 9.10 2.24 16.62
CA LEU A 37 10.12 2.13 15.59
C LEU A 37 10.80 0.75 15.59
N TYR A 38 11.15 0.24 16.77
CA TYR A 38 11.75 -1.09 16.91
C TYR A 38 10.82 -2.22 16.44
N SER A 39 9.51 -2.07 16.69
CA SER A 39 8.51 -3.03 16.20
C SER A 39 8.41 -3.03 14.67
N VAL A 40 8.46 -1.85 14.04
CA VAL A 40 8.45 -1.72 12.56
C VAL A 40 9.68 -2.40 11.95
N TYR A 41 10.88 -2.11 12.45
CA TYR A 41 12.10 -2.71 11.91
C TYR A 41 12.17 -4.22 12.16
N GLN A 42 11.68 -4.72 13.29
CA GLN A 42 11.57 -6.16 13.51
C GLN A 42 10.65 -6.82 12.48
N TYR A 43 9.51 -6.22 12.17
CA TYR A 43 8.59 -6.75 11.17
C TYR A 43 9.23 -6.77 9.78
N LEU A 44 9.91 -5.68 9.39
CA LEU A 44 10.66 -5.62 8.13
C LEU A 44 11.78 -6.66 8.07
N ALA A 45 12.48 -6.92 9.17
CA ALA A 45 13.51 -7.95 9.25
C ALA A 45 12.92 -9.35 9.09
N MET A 46 11.78 -9.63 9.73
CA MET A 46 11.05 -10.89 9.57
C MET A 46 10.65 -11.10 8.10
N LEU A 47 10.07 -10.09 7.45
CA LEU A 47 9.69 -10.17 6.03
C LEU A 47 10.90 -10.48 5.12
N ARG A 48 12.07 -9.90 5.41
CA ARG A 48 13.31 -10.18 4.65
C ARG A 48 13.78 -11.63 4.83
N ILE A 49 13.64 -12.19 6.03
CA ILE A 49 14.06 -13.57 6.33
C ILE A 49 13.09 -14.56 5.68
N GLU A 50 11.80 -14.33 5.80
CA GLU A 50 10.78 -15.25 5.29
C GLU A 50 10.66 -15.24 3.76
N GLY A 51 11.01 -14.11 3.13
CA GLY A 51 10.90 -13.90 1.71
C GLY A 51 9.46 -13.78 1.21
N PRO A 52 9.28 -13.51 -0.09
CA PRO A 52 7.96 -13.41 -0.70
C PRO A 52 7.24 -14.76 -0.64
N LYS A 53 5.99 -14.75 -0.20
CA LYS A 53 5.12 -15.94 -0.19
C LYS A 53 4.19 -15.89 -1.40
N GLU A 54 4.26 -16.91 -2.25
CA GLU A 54 3.47 -17.00 -3.47
C GLU A 54 1.96 -16.98 -3.19
N TRP A 55 1.52 -17.64 -2.11
CA TRP A 55 0.10 -17.68 -1.75
C TRP A 55 -0.47 -16.28 -1.43
N ILE A 56 0.33 -15.39 -0.81
CA ILE A 56 -0.07 -14.00 -0.50
C ILE A 56 -0.25 -13.21 -1.79
N PHE A 57 0.66 -13.38 -2.74
CA PHE A 57 0.53 -12.75 -4.05
C PHE A 57 -0.72 -13.23 -4.80
N ASN A 58 -0.95 -14.54 -4.80
CA ASN A 58 -2.12 -15.13 -5.45
C ASN A 58 -3.44 -14.69 -4.81
N GLU A 59 -3.47 -14.53 -3.48
CA GLU A 59 -4.62 -13.97 -2.77
C GLU A 59 -4.92 -12.53 -3.23
N GLY A 60 -3.91 -11.65 -3.23
CA GLY A 60 -4.07 -10.27 -3.70
C GLY A 60 -4.51 -10.20 -5.18
N LYS A 61 -3.97 -11.07 -6.03
CA LYS A 61 -4.40 -11.21 -7.42
C LYS A 61 -5.88 -11.58 -7.52
N ASN A 62 -6.34 -12.54 -6.72
CA ASN A 62 -7.73 -13.00 -6.74
C ASN A 62 -8.70 -11.91 -6.27
N ILE A 63 -8.33 -11.16 -5.23
CA ILE A 63 -9.11 -10.01 -4.74
C ILE A 63 -9.24 -8.96 -5.84
N ASN A 64 -8.11 -8.53 -6.43
CA ASN A 64 -8.11 -7.55 -7.52
C ASN A 64 -8.91 -8.02 -8.74
N GLN A 65 -8.87 -9.32 -9.06
CA GLN A 65 -9.65 -9.88 -10.15
C GLN A 65 -11.16 -9.81 -9.85
N MET A 66 -11.57 -10.10 -8.61
CA MET A 66 -12.97 -9.95 -8.21
C MET A 66 -13.41 -8.49 -8.26
N GLU A 67 -12.60 -7.56 -7.74
CA GLU A 67 -12.89 -6.13 -7.81
C GLU A 67 -13.09 -5.66 -9.25
N PHE A 68 -12.22 -6.08 -10.17
CA PHE A 68 -12.37 -5.75 -11.60
C PHE A 68 -13.63 -6.38 -12.23
N GLN A 69 -13.97 -7.62 -11.89
CA GLN A 69 -15.14 -8.31 -12.45
C GLN A 69 -16.47 -7.73 -11.95
N PHE A 70 -16.50 -7.27 -10.71
CA PHE A 70 -17.71 -6.78 -10.04
C PHE A 70 -17.70 -5.26 -9.84
N GLU A 71 -16.81 -4.53 -10.50
CA GLU A 71 -16.72 -3.07 -10.40
C GLU A 71 -18.05 -2.44 -10.85
N GLU A 72 -18.66 -1.65 -9.97
CA GLU A 72 -19.86 -0.91 -10.32
C GLU A 72 -19.56 0.15 -11.39
N LYS A 73 -20.52 0.38 -12.29
CA LYS A 73 -20.39 1.42 -13.31
C LYS A 73 -20.36 2.80 -12.64
N GLY A 74 -19.15 3.32 -12.41
CA GLY A 74 -18.92 4.68 -11.96
C GLY A 74 -19.37 5.74 -12.98
N GLN A 75 -19.28 7.02 -12.62
CA GLN A 75 -19.64 8.08 -13.55
C GLN A 75 -18.68 8.07 -14.76
N LEU A 76 -19.26 8.07 -15.97
CA LEU A 76 -18.54 8.02 -17.25
C LEU A 76 -17.40 9.06 -17.36
N ARG A 77 -17.59 10.26 -16.81
CA ARG A 77 -16.57 11.32 -16.79
C ARG A 77 -15.28 10.92 -16.07
N TYR A 78 -15.38 10.19 -14.96
CA TYR A 78 -14.21 9.75 -14.20
C TYR A 78 -13.52 8.58 -14.88
N ILE A 79 -14.31 7.66 -15.45
CA ILE A 79 -13.78 6.50 -16.18
C ILE A 79 -12.95 6.94 -17.39
N VAL A 80 -13.48 7.86 -18.22
CA VAL A 80 -12.77 8.35 -19.42
C VAL A 80 -11.49 9.10 -19.05
N SER A 81 -11.54 9.97 -18.04
CA SER A 81 -10.35 10.71 -17.60
C SER A 81 -9.28 9.80 -17.00
N SER A 82 -9.68 8.81 -16.20
CA SER A 82 -8.77 7.83 -15.61
C SER A 82 -8.13 6.94 -16.69
N LEU A 83 -8.93 6.45 -17.65
CA LEU A 83 -8.45 5.62 -18.74
C LEU A 83 -7.45 6.37 -19.63
N ALA A 84 -7.76 7.61 -20.02
CA ALA A 84 -6.87 8.44 -20.84
C ALA A 84 -5.54 8.75 -20.12
N GLY A 85 -5.54 8.88 -18.79
CA GLY A 85 -4.32 8.96 -18.01
C GLY A 85 -3.49 7.67 -18.10
N ARG A 86 -4.14 6.52 -17.88
CA ARG A 86 -3.49 5.20 -17.85
C ARG A 86 -2.93 4.74 -19.20
N THR A 87 -3.51 5.16 -20.32
CA THR A 87 -2.98 4.81 -21.66
C THR A 87 -1.57 5.33 -21.93
N ARG A 88 -1.09 6.33 -21.15
CA ARG A 88 0.30 6.79 -21.23
C ARG A 88 1.28 5.78 -20.63
N ASP A 89 0.85 5.08 -19.59
CA ASP A 89 1.70 4.19 -18.80
C ASP A 89 1.68 2.75 -19.35
N TYR A 90 0.60 2.37 -20.03
CA TYR A 90 0.42 1.07 -20.66
C TYR A 90 -0.03 1.25 -22.12
N PRO A 91 0.89 1.19 -23.12
CA PRO A 91 0.55 1.30 -24.53
C PRO A 91 -0.20 0.06 -25.07
#